data_AF-A0A2V9ZSB3-F1
#
_entry.id   AF-A0A2V9ZSB3-F1
#
_cell.length_a   1.000
_cell.length_b   1.000
_cell.length_c   1.000
_cell.angle_alpha   90.00
_cell.angle_beta   90.00
_cell.angle_gamma   90.00
#
_symmetry.space_group_name_H-M   'P 1'
#
loop_
_entity.id
_entity.type
_entity.pdbx_description
1 polymer ?
#
loop_
_entity_poly.entity_id
_entity_poly.type
_entity_poly.pdbx_seq_one_letter_code
_entity_poly.pdbx_strand_id
1 'polypeptide(L)'
;MANPVNIDLKWKDNASREAGYLVEYSPNADNEFVTIAAVPANATSYRHPNLMPQTRFVYRVLPYFGEASNVAEVTTGRKAPQRAPNSELAGKAGPVPAPADLRYTVKSASTLAQAAPTDLKATLIPPAGVRLEWKNHAKDEDGYLLEIKTEPNDDFKDSAFLDPGASSLTTYNLPYQTKVFFRVRVFFYGKSSNPAEKTTGQDPSEQAPIPESSKAPGPGRSR
;
A
#
# COMPACT_ATOMS: atom_id res chain seq x y z
N MET A 1 21.29 -17.57 -9.28
CA MET A 1 21.19 -16.80 -10.54
C MET A 1 20.38 -15.55 -10.23
N ALA A 2 20.90 -14.35 -10.52
CA ALA A 2 20.13 -13.12 -10.34
C ALA A 2 18.91 -13.18 -11.27
N ASN A 3 17.71 -12.99 -10.72
CA ASN A 3 16.52 -12.85 -11.53
C ASN A 3 16.61 -11.47 -12.21
N PRO A 4 16.76 -11.41 -13.54
CA PRO A 4 17.31 -10.23 -14.18
C PRO A 4 16.44 -8.97 -14.05
N VAL A 5 15.16 -9.13 -13.71
CA VAL A 5 14.19 -8.03 -13.61
C VAL A 5 13.34 -8.10 -12.33
N ASN A 6 13.73 -8.88 -11.33
CA ASN A 6 12.98 -8.98 -10.07
C ASN A 6 13.93 -8.97 -8.87
N ILE A 7 13.54 -8.28 -7.80
CA ILE A 7 14.29 -8.27 -6.53
C ILE A 7 13.42 -8.86 -5.43
N ASP A 8 13.94 -9.91 -4.79
CA ASP A 8 13.35 -10.52 -3.60
C ASP A 8 13.95 -9.89 -2.34
N LEU A 9 13.13 -9.14 -1.61
CA LEU A 9 13.46 -8.59 -0.31
C LEU A 9 13.07 -9.58 0.79
N LYS A 10 13.94 -9.71 1.78
CA LYS A 10 13.68 -10.47 3.01
C LYS A 10 14.16 -9.67 4.19
N TRP A 11 13.39 -9.65 5.26
CA TRP A 11 13.73 -8.97 6.50
C TRP A 11 13.31 -9.81 7.70
N LYS A 12 13.87 -9.47 8.86
CA LYS A 12 13.45 -10.00 10.14
C LYS A 12 12.36 -9.10 10.71
N ASP A 13 11.23 -9.69 11.08
CA ASP A 13 10.23 -9.02 11.88
C ASP A 13 10.78 -8.79 13.31
N ASN A 14 10.88 -7.53 13.72
CA ASN A 14 11.16 -7.15 15.10
C ASN A 14 10.09 -6.20 15.67
N ALA A 15 9.04 -5.92 14.89
CA ALA A 15 7.93 -5.12 15.39
C ALA A 15 7.00 -6.02 16.21
N SER A 16 6.22 -5.39 17.07
CA SER A 16 5.16 -6.08 17.79
C SER A 16 3.91 -5.24 17.70
N ARG A 17 2.80 -5.84 17.25
CA ARG A 17 1.51 -5.15 17.06
C ARG A 17 1.49 -4.15 15.91
N GLU A 18 2.40 -4.28 14.96
CA GLU A 18 2.32 -3.57 13.69
C GLU A 18 1.04 -3.96 12.95
N ALA A 19 0.47 -3.00 12.24
CA ALA A 19 -0.65 -3.24 11.34
C ALA A 19 -0.14 -3.77 9.98
N GLY A 20 1.09 -3.41 9.61
CA GLY A 20 1.76 -3.88 8.42
C GLY A 20 3.12 -3.23 8.23
N TYR A 21 3.68 -3.42 7.04
CA TYR A 21 4.94 -2.81 6.64
C TYR A 21 4.81 -2.06 5.32
N LEU A 22 5.40 -0.88 5.26
CA LEU A 22 5.66 -0.19 4.00
C LEU A 22 7.01 -0.66 3.45
N VAL A 23 7.00 -1.10 2.20
CA VAL A 23 8.20 -1.35 1.42
C VAL A 23 8.48 -0.09 0.62
N GLU A 24 9.67 0.45 0.80
CA GLU A 24 10.09 1.68 0.14
C GLU A 24 11.38 1.45 -0.65
N TYR A 25 11.56 2.21 -1.72
CA TYR A 25 12.84 2.28 -2.41
C TYR A 25 13.21 3.74 -2.71
N SER A 26 14.51 3.98 -2.87
CA SER A 26 15.03 5.25 -3.34
C SER A 26 15.36 5.15 -4.84
N PRO A 27 14.72 5.97 -5.70
CA PRO A 27 14.96 5.93 -7.13
C PRO A 27 16.34 6.46 -7.51
N ASN A 28 16.85 7.46 -6.78
CA ASN A 28 18.14 8.09 -7.05
C ASN A 28 19.22 7.70 -6.03
N ALA A 29 18.88 6.84 -5.06
CA ALA A 29 19.76 6.42 -3.98
C ALA A 29 20.31 7.59 -3.11
N ASP A 30 19.50 8.63 -2.94
CA ASP A 30 19.81 9.91 -2.29
C ASP A 30 19.04 10.14 -0.98
N ASN A 31 18.72 9.05 -0.27
CA ASN A 31 17.91 9.02 0.96
C ASN A 31 16.45 9.51 0.81
N GLU A 32 16.01 9.83 -0.41
CA GLU A 32 14.60 10.03 -0.71
C GLU A 32 13.96 8.67 -1.02
N PHE A 33 12.99 8.27 -0.20
CA PHE A 33 12.32 6.98 -0.33
C PHE A 33 10.86 7.17 -0.72
N VAL A 34 10.40 6.32 -1.63
CA VAL A 34 9.00 6.25 -2.05
C VAL A 34 8.42 4.88 -1.70
N THR A 35 7.21 4.86 -1.16
CA THR A 35 6.48 3.61 -0.89
C THR A 35 6.03 2.96 -2.20
N ILE A 36 6.31 1.67 -2.34
CA ILE A 36 5.91 0.86 -3.52
C ILE A 36 4.90 -0.22 -3.16
N ALA A 37 4.83 -0.61 -1.89
CA ALA A 37 3.86 -1.58 -1.41
C ALA A 37 3.61 -1.40 0.08
N ALA A 38 2.39 -1.73 0.49
CA ALA A 38 2.09 -2.10 1.86
C ALA A 38 1.88 -3.62 1.91
N VAL A 39 2.51 -4.29 2.86
CA VAL A 39 2.37 -5.72 3.10
C VAL A 39 1.77 -5.95 4.49
N PRO A 40 1.01 -7.04 4.69
CA PRO A 40 0.30 -7.27 5.95
C PRO A 40 1.26 -7.43 7.15
N ALA A 41 0.71 -7.32 8.36
CA ALA A 41 1.43 -7.61 9.60
C ALA A 41 2.13 -8.98 9.55
N ASN A 42 3.27 -9.10 10.24
CA ASN A 42 4.13 -10.29 10.23
C ASN A 42 4.76 -10.66 8.87
N ALA A 43 4.56 -9.88 7.80
CA ALA A 43 5.24 -10.12 6.55
C ALA A 43 6.77 -9.99 6.73
N THR A 44 7.52 -10.92 6.16
CA THR A 44 8.99 -10.98 6.24
C THR A 44 9.66 -11.00 4.87
N SER A 45 8.87 -10.85 3.80
CA SER A 45 9.38 -10.83 2.43
C SER A 45 8.46 -10.07 1.48
N TYR A 46 9.04 -9.53 0.41
CA TYR A 46 8.33 -8.89 -0.69
C TYR A 46 9.13 -9.07 -1.98
N ARG A 47 8.45 -9.33 -3.08
CA ARG A 47 9.05 -9.36 -4.42
C ARG A 47 8.68 -8.09 -5.15
N HIS A 48 9.68 -7.34 -5.60
CA HIS A 48 9.50 -6.20 -6.50
C HIS A 48 9.72 -6.67 -7.95
N PRO A 49 8.65 -6.82 -8.76
CA PRO A 49 8.78 -7.35 -10.10
C PRO A 49 8.99 -6.28 -11.17
N ASN A 50 9.33 -6.72 -12.39
CA ASN A 50 9.35 -5.89 -13.61
C ASN A 50 10.29 -4.69 -13.55
N LEU A 51 11.46 -4.88 -12.95
CA LEU A 51 12.49 -3.87 -12.81
C LEU A 51 13.37 -3.75 -14.05
N MET A 52 13.86 -2.54 -14.28
CA MET A 52 14.87 -2.28 -15.30
C MET A 52 16.11 -3.14 -15.05
N PRO A 53 16.66 -3.85 -16.06
CA PRO A 53 17.94 -4.55 -15.95
C PRO A 53 19.08 -3.61 -15.57
N GLN A 54 20.15 -4.17 -14.99
CA GLN A 54 21.39 -3.46 -14.60
C GLN A 54 21.18 -2.15 -13.82
N THR A 55 20.08 -2.04 -13.09
CA THR A 55 19.69 -0.82 -12.36
C THR A 55 19.87 -1.07 -10.86
N ARG A 56 20.51 -0.11 -10.19
CA ARG A 56 20.72 -0.14 -8.72
C ARG A 56 19.47 0.39 -8.02
N PHE A 57 19.00 -0.35 -7.04
CA PHE A 57 17.89 0.01 -6.18
C PHE A 57 18.33 -0.05 -4.71
N VAL A 58 17.92 0.94 -3.93
CA VAL A 58 18.12 0.98 -2.47
C VAL A 58 16.76 0.86 -1.81
N TYR A 59 16.57 -0.16 -0.97
CA TYR A 59 15.32 -0.46 -0.30
C TYR A 59 15.41 -0.24 1.19
N ARG A 60 14.27 0.07 1.81
CA ARG A 60 14.07 -0.07 3.26
C ARG A 60 12.64 -0.52 3.53
N VAL A 61 12.42 -1.04 4.73
CA VAL A 61 11.11 -1.49 5.19
C VAL A 61 10.76 -0.79 6.49
N LEU A 62 9.55 -0.26 6.60
CA LEU A 62 9.06 0.49 7.75
C LEU A 62 7.80 -0.18 8.31
N PRO A 63 7.79 -0.64 9.57
CA PRO A 63 6.53 -1.03 10.20
C PRO A 63 5.65 0.21 10.39
N TYR A 64 4.35 0.05 10.21
CA TYR A 64 3.36 1.03 10.64
C TYR A 64 2.40 0.41 11.64
N PHE A 65 1.91 1.23 12.56
CA PHE A 65 1.06 0.85 13.67
C PHE A 65 -0.20 1.71 13.66
N GLY A 66 -1.19 1.32 14.46
CA GLY A 66 -2.40 2.11 14.60
C GLY A 66 -3.64 1.26 14.66
N GLU A 67 -4.74 1.86 15.11
CA GLU A 67 -6.01 1.18 15.30
C GLU A 67 -7.05 1.66 14.27
N ALA A 68 -7.92 0.73 13.87
CA ALA A 68 -8.95 1.01 12.89
C ALA A 68 -10.25 1.50 13.55
N SER A 69 -11.02 2.26 12.78
CA SER A 69 -12.36 2.68 13.12
C SER A 69 -13.36 1.52 13.12
N ASN A 70 -14.61 1.84 13.47
CA ASN A 70 -15.74 1.01 13.08
C ASN A 70 -15.78 0.81 11.55
N VAL A 71 -16.43 -0.27 11.12
CA VAL A 71 -16.67 -0.54 9.70
C VAL A 71 -17.91 0.24 9.24
N ALA A 72 -17.80 0.93 8.10
CA ALA A 72 -18.92 1.48 7.36
C ALA A 72 -19.11 0.69 6.06
N GLU A 73 -20.34 0.65 5.54
CA GLU A 73 -20.64 -0.07 4.30
C GLU A 73 -21.54 0.76 3.39
N VAL A 74 -21.39 0.56 2.08
CA VAL A 74 -22.31 1.09 1.07
C VAL A 74 -22.43 0.13 -0.10
N THR A 75 -23.60 0.09 -0.75
CA THR A 75 -23.79 -0.65 -2.00
C THR A 75 -23.79 0.35 -3.15
N THR A 76 -22.88 0.19 -4.10
CA THR A 76 -22.79 1.05 -5.28
C THR A 76 -23.95 0.78 -6.25
N GLY A 77 -24.31 1.80 -7.01
CA GLY A 77 -25.35 1.76 -8.02
C GLY A 77 -24.95 1.04 -9.29
N ARG A 78 -25.90 0.93 -10.22
CA ARG A 78 -25.66 0.41 -11.57
C ARG A 78 -24.85 1.41 -12.39
N LYS A 79 -24.06 0.92 -13.33
CA LYS A 79 -23.43 1.77 -14.35
C LYS A 79 -24.55 2.42 -15.19
N ALA A 80 -24.69 3.75 -15.09
CA ALA A 80 -25.61 4.49 -15.95
C ALA A 80 -25.02 4.65 -17.35
N PRO A 81 -25.83 4.64 -18.44
CA PRO A 81 -25.37 5.16 -19.72
C PRO A 81 -24.99 6.64 -19.53
N GLN A 82 -23.79 6.98 -19.94
CA GLN A 82 -23.11 8.23 -19.58
C GLN A 82 -23.93 9.46 -20.00
N ARG A 83 -24.44 10.22 -19.02
CA ARG A 83 -24.73 11.64 -19.22
C ARG A 83 -23.44 12.40 -18.93
N ALA A 84 -23.12 13.41 -19.75
CA ALA A 84 -21.88 14.17 -19.67
C ALA A 84 -21.59 14.58 -18.20
N PRO A 85 -20.38 14.32 -17.67
CA PRO A 85 -20.07 14.68 -16.31
C PRO A 85 -19.90 16.20 -16.20
N ASN A 86 -20.67 16.82 -15.30
CA ASN A 86 -20.25 18.11 -14.74
C ASN A 86 -18.96 17.83 -13.97
N SER A 87 -17.88 18.50 -14.37
CA SER A 87 -16.56 18.35 -13.78
C SER A 87 -16.57 19.00 -12.39
N GLU A 88 -16.83 18.20 -11.36
CA GLU A 88 -16.59 18.61 -9.99
C GLU A 88 -15.19 18.14 -9.60
N LEU A 89 -14.28 19.10 -9.59
CA LEU A 89 -12.88 18.98 -9.21
C LEU A 89 -12.78 18.20 -7.88
N ALA A 90 -11.89 17.21 -7.81
CA ALA A 90 -11.53 16.55 -6.56
C ALA A 90 -10.99 17.63 -5.58
N GLY A 91 -11.86 18.11 -4.70
CA GLY A 91 -11.47 19.04 -3.64
C GLY A 91 -10.64 18.28 -2.64
N LYS A 92 -9.34 18.61 -2.53
CA LYS A 92 -8.56 18.24 -1.35
C LYS A 92 -9.33 18.72 -0.13
N ALA A 93 -9.65 17.80 0.78
CA ALA A 93 -10.21 18.14 2.08
C ALA A 93 -9.22 19.10 2.77
N GLY A 94 -9.63 20.35 2.96
CA GLY A 94 -8.96 21.21 3.92
C GLY A 94 -9.29 20.72 5.33
N PRO A 95 -8.40 20.95 6.32
CA PRO A 95 -8.71 20.63 7.71
C PRO A 95 -9.94 21.44 8.14
N VAL A 96 -11.06 20.76 8.39
CA VAL A 96 -12.17 21.36 9.13
C VAL A 96 -11.69 21.42 10.58
N PRO A 97 -11.60 22.61 11.22
CA PRO A 97 -11.22 22.68 12.62
C PRO A 97 -12.34 22.02 13.43
N ALA A 98 -12.10 20.80 13.89
CA ALA A 98 -12.94 20.18 14.89
C ALA A 98 -12.86 21.02 16.19
N PRO A 99 -13.95 21.10 16.98
CA PRO A 99 -13.86 21.61 18.34
C PRO A 99 -12.77 20.86 19.12
N ALA A 100 -12.28 21.43 20.22
CA ALA A 100 -11.23 20.84 21.06
C ALA A 100 -11.73 19.55 21.75
N ASP A 101 -11.89 18.49 20.96
CA ASP A 101 -12.14 17.14 21.41
C ASP A 101 -10.86 16.61 22.09
N LEU A 102 -11.05 15.79 23.13
CA LEU A 102 -9.97 15.05 23.77
C LEU A 102 -9.23 14.22 22.70
N ARG A 103 -7.94 14.53 22.49
CA ARG A 103 -7.07 13.78 21.58
C ARG A 103 -6.06 12.94 22.34
N TYR A 104 -5.76 11.77 21.81
CA TYR A 104 -4.90 10.76 22.41
C TYR A 104 -3.69 10.52 21.53
N THR A 105 -2.50 10.42 22.14
CA THR A 105 -1.29 10.12 21.36
C THR A 105 -1.36 8.70 20.80
N VAL A 106 -1.03 8.55 19.51
CA VAL A 106 -0.90 7.23 18.88
C VAL A 106 0.41 6.54 19.27
N LYS A 107 1.38 7.28 19.82
CA LYS A 107 2.73 6.77 20.12
C LYS A 107 2.86 6.14 21.51
N SER A 108 1.76 5.98 22.24
CA SER A 108 1.71 5.28 23.54
C SER A 108 0.74 4.10 23.51
N ALA A 109 1.21 2.94 23.96
CA ALA A 109 0.42 1.71 24.00
C ALA A 109 -0.85 1.81 24.88
N SER A 110 -0.83 2.67 25.91
CA SER A 110 -1.98 2.86 26.82
C SER A 110 -3.11 3.73 26.23
N THR A 111 -2.80 4.52 25.21
CA THR A 111 -3.72 5.49 24.59
C THR A 111 -4.05 5.18 23.13
N LEU A 112 -3.38 4.18 22.55
CA LEU A 112 -3.49 3.83 21.13
C LEU A 112 -4.92 3.44 20.73
N ALA A 113 -5.63 2.69 21.59
CA ALA A 113 -7.01 2.29 21.33
C ALA A 113 -7.97 3.49 21.35
N GLN A 114 -7.73 4.47 22.23
CA GLN A 114 -8.53 5.69 22.35
C GLN A 114 -8.27 6.66 21.19
N ALA A 115 -7.10 6.57 20.53
CA ALA A 115 -6.77 7.38 19.37
C ALA A 115 -7.43 6.89 18.07
N ALA A 116 -8.07 5.71 18.07
CA ALA A 116 -8.76 5.16 16.90
C ALA A 116 -9.87 6.10 16.41
N PRO A 117 -10.03 6.31 15.10
CA PRO A 117 -11.14 7.10 14.58
C PRO A 117 -12.48 6.46 14.94
N THR A 118 -13.51 7.26 15.22
CA THR A 118 -14.86 6.74 15.47
C THR A 118 -15.88 7.36 14.53
N ASP A 119 -17.11 6.86 14.59
CA ASP A 119 -18.24 7.42 13.85
C ASP A 119 -17.98 7.50 12.34
N LEU A 120 -17.22 6.54 11.80
CA LEU A 120 -17.02 6.44 10.36
C LEU A 120 -18.37 6.22 9.68
N LYS A 121 -18.71 7.12 8.77
CA LYS A 121 -19.93 7.09 7.95
C LYS A 121 -19.55 7.08 6.47
N ALA A 122 -20.30 6.31 5.69
CA ALA A 122 -20.18 6.24 4.25
C ALA A 122 -21.46 6.72 3.58
N THR A 123 -21.36 7.78 2.77
CA THR A 123 -22.47 8.35 2.03
C THR A 123 -22.24 8.12 0.54
N LEU A 124 -23.13 7.35 -0.11
CA LEU A 124 -23.05 7.08 -1.54
C LEU A 124 -23.12 8.39 -2.33
N ILE A 125 -22.15 8.58 -3.23
CA ILE A 125 -22.24 9.54 -4.33
C ILE A 125 -22.55 8.73 -5.59
N PRO A 126 -23.80 8.73 -6.08
CA PRO A 126 -24.19 7.86 -7.17
C PRO A 126 -23.34 8.07 -8.45
N PRO A 127 -23.12 7.02 -9.25
CA PRO A 127 -23.43 5.62 -8.96
C PRO A 127 -22.32 4.88 -8.18
N ALA A 128 -21.08 5.38 -8.19
CA ALA A 128 -19.91 4.61 -7.75
C ALA A 128 -18.85 5.46 -7.02
N GLY A 129 -19.26 6.58 -6.44
CA GLY A 129 -18.47 7.34 -5.49
C GLY A 129 -18.99 7.18 -4.07
N VAL A 130 -18.17 7.53 -3.10
CA VAL A 130 -18.55 7.57 -1.70
C VAL A 130 -17.81 8.71 -1.01
N ARG A 131 -18.54 9.45 -0.18
CA ARG A 131 -17.97 10.38 0.81
C ARG A 131 -17.88 9.66 2.15
N LEU A 132 -16.68 9.64 2.71
CA LEU A 132 -16.37 9.09 4.02
C LEU A 132 -16.09 10.24 4.99
N GLU A 133 -16.67 10.16 6.18
CA GLU A 133 -16.49 11.15 7.25
C GLU A 133 -16.36 10.41 8.59
N TRP A 134 -15.45 10.87 9.45
CA TRP A 134 -15.21 10.25 10.76
C TRP A 134 -14.80 11.29 11.81
N LYS A 135 -14.91 10.91 13.08
CA LYS A 135 -14.38 11.67 14.21
C LYS A 135 -12.91 11.34 14.42
N ASN A 136 -12.08 12.36 14.46
CA ASN A 136 -10.65 12.27 14.75
C ASN A 136 -10.40 12.38 16.27
N HIS A 137 -9.73 11.37 16.84
CA HIS A 137 -9.27 11.35 18.24
C HIS A 137 -7.74 11.32 18.38
N ALA A 138 -7.02 11.32 17.26
CA ALA A 138 -5.59 11.10 17.24
C ALA A 138 -4.80 12.39 17.49
N LYS A 139 -3.62 12.18 18.08
CA LYS A 139 -2.57 13.16 18.23
C LYS A 139 -1.25 12.53 17.81
N ASP A 140 -0.42 13.33 17.14
CA ASP A 140 0.94 12.99 16.72
C ASP A 140 0.99 11.79 15.73
N GLU A 141 -0.10 11.56 15.01
CA GLU A 141 -0.20 10.62 13.90
C GLU A 141 0.58 11.06 12.68
N ASP A 142 1.08 10.08 11.91
CA ASP A 142 1.72 10.35 10.62
C ASP A 142 0.69 10.35 9.48
N GLY A 143 -0.55 9.90 9.74
CA GLY A 143 -1.67 10.03 8.81
C GLY A 143 -2.82 9.07 9.10
N TYR A 144 -3.68 8.90 8.09
CA TYR A 144 -4.74 7.88 8.07
C TYR A 144 -4.64 7.00 6.83
N LEU A 145 -5.07 5.76 6.97
CA LEU A 145 -5.12 4.77 5.91
C LEU A 145 -6.56 4.39 5.65
N LEU A 146 -7.01 4.62 4.41
CA LEU A 146 -8.27 4.05 3.95
C LEU A 146 -8.05 2.57 3.65
N GLU A 147 -8.81 1.72 4.34
CA GLU A 147 -8.83 0.28 4.10
C GLU A 147 -10.20 -0.11 3.51
N ILE A 148 -10.19 -0.85 2.40
CA ILE A 148 -11.40 -1.28 1.68
C ILE A 148 -11.44 -2.80 1.53
N LYS A 149 -12.66 -3.36 1.47
CA LYS A 149 -12.89 -4.70 0.92
C LYS A 149 -14.24 -4.78 0.23
N THR A 150 -14.33 -5.62 -0.79
CA THR A 150 -15.53 -5.77 -1.64
C THR A 150 -16.28 -7.07 -1.40
N GLU A 151 -15.72 -7.96 -0.57
CA GLU A 151 -16.33 -9.23 -0.19
C GLU A 151 -16.35 -9.34 1.34
N PRO A 152 -17.43 -9.85 1.95
CA PRO A 152 -17.56 -9.90 3.41
C PRO A 152 -16.43 -10.67 4.09
N ASN A 153 -15.91 -11.72 3.45
CA ASN A 153 -14.89 -12.62 3.99
C ASN A 153 -13.47 -12.31 3.52
N ASP A 154 -13.28 -11.27 2.72
CA ASP A 154 -11.94 -10.82 2.32
C ASP A 154 -11.29 -10.01 3.44
N ASP A 155 -9.97 -9.94 3.40
CA ASP A 155 -9.21 -9.05 4.26
C ASP A 155 -9.34 -7.61 3.76
N PHE A 156 -9.26 -6.67 4.70
CA PHE A 156 -9.17 -5.26 4.37
C PHE A 156 -7.84 -4.97 3.68
N LYS A 157 -7.91 -4.21 2.57
CA LYS A 157 -6.76 -3.81 1.77
C LYS A 157 -6.56 -2.32 1.81
N ASP A 158 -5.30 -1.92 1.92
CA ASP A 158 -4.86 -0.53 1.90
C ASP A 158 -5.19 0.10 0.53
N SER A 159 -5.98 1.18 0.53
CA SER A 159 -6.46 1.85 -0.68
C SER A 159 -5.91 3.27 -0.86
N ALA A 160 -5.68 4.02 0.22
CA ALA A 160 -5.16 5.37 0.15
C ALA A 160 -4.54 5.82 1.48
N PHE A 161 -3.40 6.51 1.41
CA PHE A 161 -2.82 7.25 2.53
C PHE A 161 -3.36 8.68 2.53
N LEU A 162 -3.67 9.19 3.72
CA LEU A 162 -4.22 10.52 3.97
C LEU A 162 -3.34 11.26 4.95
N ASP A 163 -3.30 12.58 4.78
CA ASP A 163 -2.51 13.48 5.60
C ASP A 163 -2.95 13.44 7.09
N PRO A 164 -2.04 13.76 8.03
CA PRO A 164 -2.40 13.97 9.44
C PRO A 164 -3.57 14.93 9.62
N GLY A 165 -4.40 14.68 10.63
CA GLY A 165 -5.58 15.48 10.91
C GLY A 165 -6.79 15.23 9.98
N ALA A 166 -6.68 14.39 8.94
CA ALA A 166 -7.80 14.10 8.06
C ALA A 166 -9.02 13.54 8.82
N SER A 167 -10.20 14.03 8.46
CA SER A 167 -11.50 13.62 9.02
C SER A 167 -12.55 13.31 7.95
N SER A 168 -12.17 13.40 6.68
CA SER A 168 -13.03 13.07 5.55
C SER A 168 -12.22 12.71 4.31
N LEU A 169 -12.84 11.94 3.41
CA LEU A 169 -12.30 11.59 2.09
C LEU A 169 -13.46 11.36 1.13
N THR A 170 -13.29 11.75 -0.14
CA THR A 170 -14.18 11.30 -1.21
C THR A 170 -13.40 10.40 -2.16
N THR A 171 -13.94 9.22 -2.45
CA THR A 171 -13.38 8.30 -3.44
C THR A 171 -14.41 7.97 -4.52
N TYR A 172 -13.94 7.69 -5.72
CA TYR A 172 -14.75 7.43 -6.92
C TYR A 172 -14.28 6.14 -7.59
N ASN A 173 -14.96 5.74 -8.66
CA ASN A 173 -14.62 4.58 -9.49
C ASN A 173 -14.64 3.25 -8.72
N LEU A 174 -15.50 3.14 -7.71
CA LEU A 174 -15.75 1.87 -7.05
C LEU A 174 -16.43 0.87 -8.01
N PRO A 175 -16.24 -0.44 -7.81
CA PRO A 175 -16.98 -1.45 -8.56
C PRO A 175 -18.50 -1.23 -8.47
N TYR A 176 -19.21 -1.34 -9.59
CA TYR A 176 -20.66 -1.13 -9.65
C TYR A 176 -21.44 -2.30 -9.07
N GLN A 177 -22.60 -2.03 -8.47
CA GLN A 177 -23.47 -3.04 -7.87
C GLN A 177 -22.76 -3.93 -6.84
N THR A 178 -21.76 -3.37 -6.17
CA THR A 178 -20.92 -4.08 -5.21
C THR A 178 -21.16 -3.50 -3.83
N LYS A 179 -21.33 -4.37 -2.83
CA LYS A 179 -21.28 -3.97 -1.43
C LYS A 179 -19.82 -3.77 -1.07
N VAL A 180 -19.46 -2.56 -0.66
CA VAL A 180 -18.09 -2.20 -0.29
C VAL A 180 -18.07 -1.86 1.20
N PHE A 181 -17.09 -2.40 1.91
CA PHE A 181 -16.83 -2.14 3.31
C PHE A 181 -15.59 -1.26 3.45
N PHE A 182 -15.67 -0.29 4.34
CA PHE A 182 -14.64 0.69 4.61
C PHE A 182 -14.31 0.68 6.10
N ARG A 183 -13.03 0.83 6.41
CA ARG A 183 -12.59 1.30 7.72
C ARG A 183 -11.45 2.30 7.50
N VAL A 184 -11.28 3.20 8.45
CA VAL A 184 -10.16 4.15 8.43
C VAL A 184 -9.26 3.81 9.61
N ARG A 185 -7.97 3.66 9.36
CA ARG A 185 -6.97 3.40 10.39
C ARG A 185 -6.15 4.66 10.58
N VAL A 186 -6.07 5.17 11.81
CA VAL A 186 -5.01 6.13 12.13
C VAL A 186 -3.69 5.37 12.10
N PHE A 187 -2.61 5.96 11.59
CA PHE A 187 -1.31 5.29 11.64
C PHE A 187 -0.15 6.18 12.07
N PHE A 188 0.89 5.52 12.57
CA PHE A 188 2.22 6.10 12.77
C PHE A 188 3.32 5.11 12.38
N TYR A 189 4.47 5.63 11.98
CA TYR A 189 5.61 4.83 11.58
C TYR A 189 6.45 4.40 12.78
N GLY A 190 6.93 3.16 12.74
CA GLY A 190 7.99 2.70 13.62
C GLY A 190 9.38 3.01 13.07
N LYS A 191 10.37 2.43 13.75
CA LYS A 191 11.76 2.49 13.30
C LYS A 191 11.94 1.72 11.99
N SER A 192 12.48 2.39 10.98
CA SER A 192 12.83 1.76 9.71
C SER A 192 13.94 0.70 9.87
N SER A 193 13.98 -0.25 8.94
CA SER A 193 15.15 -1.10 8.75
C SER A 193 16.39 -0.29 8.36
N ASN A 194 17.56 -0.92 8.40
CA ASN A 194 18.71 -0.42 7.63
C ASN A 194 18.38 -0.47 6.12
N PRO A 195 18.94 0.43 5.31
CA PRO A 195 18.86 0.31 3.86
C PRO A 195 19.54 -0.97 3.35
N ALA A 196 19.00 -1.54 2.28
CA ALA A 196 19.53 -2.69 1.59
C ALA A 196 19.65 -2.39 0.08
N GLU A 197 20.81 -2.68 -0.50
CA GLU A 197 21.09 -2.37 -1.90
C GLU A 197 21.08 -3.64 -2.76
N LYS A 198 20.47 -3.52 -3.94
CA LYS A 198 20.46 -4.58 -4.96
C LYS A 198 20.49 -4.00 -6.36
N THR A 199 21.28 -4.62 -7.23
CA THR A 199 21.32 -4.34 -8.67
C THR A 199 20.70 -5.49 -9.41
N THR A 200 19.79 -5.20 -10.34
CA THR A 200 19.18 -6.20 -11.23
C THR A 200 20.21 -6.81 -12.18
N GLY A 201 19.90 -8.00 -12.71
CA GLY A 201 20.79 -8.71 -13.64
C GLY A 201 20.80 -8.09 -15.04
N GLN A 202 21.58 -8.67 -15.95
CA GLN A 202 21.54 -8.30 -17.37
C GLN A 202 20.22 -8.69 -18.02
N ASP A 203 19.82 -7.96 -19.06
CA ASP A 203 18.62 -8.26 -19.82
C ASP A 203 18.69 -9.70 -20.37
N PRO A 204 17.65 -10.55 -20.16
CA PRO A 204 17.60 -11.89 -20.74
C PRO A 204 17.80 -11.91 -22.26
N SER A 205 17.38 -10.85 -22.96
CA SER A 205 17.50 -10.73 -24.42
C SER A 205 18.92 -10.39 -24.90
N GLU A 206 19.78 -9.92 -24.00
CA GLU A 206 21.17 -9.55 -24.29
C GLU A 206 22.17 -10.62 -23.80
N GLN A 207 21.70 -11.68 -23.14
CA GLN A 207 22.53 -12.84 -22.84
C GLN A 207 22.91 -13.57 -24.14
N ALA A 208 24.21 -13.57 -24.44
CA ALA A 208 24.76 -14.30 -25.57
C ALA A 208 24.27 -15.76 -25.56
N PRO A 209 23.89 -16.33 -26.73
CA PRO A 209 23.44 -17.71 -26.78
C PRO A 209 24.49 -18.64 -26.19
N ILE A 210 24.06 -19.53 -25.30
CA ILE A 210 24.89 -20.61 -24.77
C ILE A 210 25.42 -21.38 -25.99
N PRO A 211 26.74 -21.50 -26.21
CA PRO A 211 27.23 -22.32 -27.31
C PRO A 211 26.75 -23.75 -27.09
N GLU A 212 25.91 -24.27 -27.99
CA GLU A 212 25.57 -25.68 -28.01
C GLU A 212 26.88 -26.48 -28.05
N SER A 213 27.10 -27.33 -27.04
CA SER A 213 28.19 -28.30 -27.08
C SER A 213 28.05 -29.14 -28.33
N SER A 214 28.87 -28.83 -29.34
CA SER A 214 29.00 -29.60 -30.57
C SER A 214 29.26 -31.06 -30.19
N LYS A 215 28.28 -31.91 -30.50
CA LYS A 215 28.37 -33.36 -30.36
C LYS A 215 29.46 -33.85 -31.34
N ALA A 216 30.56 -34.34 -30.80
CA ALA A 216 31.66 -34.90 -31.58
C ALA A 216 31.14 -35.99 -32.56
N PRO A 217 31.64 -36.05 -33.81
CA PRO A 217 31.22 -37.07 -34.75
C PRO A 217 31.73 -38.44 -34.28
N GLY A 218 30.82 -39.41 -34.23
CA GLY A 218 31.13 -40.80 -33.84
C GLY A 218 32.17 -41.44 -34.78
N PRO A 219 32.97 -42.39 -34.30
CA PRO A 219 34.03 -42.98 -35.11
C PRO A 219 33.41 -43.77 -36.28
N GLY A 220 33.80 -43.40 -37.49
CA GLY A 220 33.45 -44.10 -38.72
C GLY A 220 33.98 -45.53 -38.69
N ARG A 221 33.11 -46.49 -39.03
CA ARG A 221 33.48 -47.89 -39.28
C ARG A 221 34.46 -47.96 -40.45
N SER A 222 35.61 -48.61 -40.25
CA SER A 222 36.41 -49.14 -41.34
C SER A 222 36.04 -50.61 -41.58
N ARG A 223 36.04 -50.92 -42.89
CA ARG A 223 35.79 -52.16 -43.64
C ARG A 223 35.76 -53.48 -42.88
#